data_AF-A0A1F5QCZ3-F1
#
_entry.id   AF-A0A1F5QCZ3-F1
#
_cell.length_a   1.000
_cell.length_b   1.000
_cell.length_c   1.000
_cell.angle_alpha   90.00
_cell.angle_beta   90.00
_cell.angle_gamma   90.00
#
_symmetry.space_group_name_H-M   'P 1'
#
loop_
_entity.id
_entity.type
_entity.pdbx_description
1 polymer ?
#
loop_
_entity_poly.entity_id
_entity_poly.type
_entity_poly.pdbx_seq_one_letter_code
_entity_poly.pdbx_strand_id
1 'polypeptide(L)'
;MFVLLAGGIFIGSKLVIFAQKIFEGQKFSFARLFTSSDKLLQGEDGGEIKILLMGISGGNHDGATLADTMILATLKLPKEKNESTQVSLFSIPRDLAANVPGFGVKKINSAYAYGEAAGKNNGPMLAVDATEDLLGTDIPYYAVIDFQGFEDIINHLGGIKLNVETGFTDELFPDDRGGYLEPLVFHAGEQTMDGRRALQYVRSRHGNNNQGSDFARARRQQVLLKALKDEVFQLKVLTNLNLLNQLMEDFAGHVRTNLEPRGLMRLYDLTKDIKQENILSLSFQLGSTLLCDYISELDGQFLLIPCAGLGNFEQIREFWRNQFVDGRLAEENPRIEIQNAAQGEPLAAYTAELLSMPHITPLTGNFSGDAVYRESVIYDNTGGKKPHTLSYLQEVLKIKTASSPFPFKNLTEGGADFVIVVTPDIKRP
;
A
#
# COMPACT_ATOMS: atom_id res chain seq x y z
N MET A 1 -33.67 -14.33 34.04
CA MET A 1 -32.63 -13.37 34.47
C MET A 1 -31.30 -14.06 34.78
N PHE A 2 -31.26 -15.14 35.58
CA PHE A 2 -30.03 -15.90 35.87
C PHE A 2 -29.39 -16.61 34.66
N VAL A 3 -30.19 -17.10 33.70
CA VAL A 3 -29.69 -17.78 32.47
C VAL A 3 -29.02 -16.80 31.49
N LEU A 4 -29.51 -15.54 31.42
CA LEU A 4 -28.90 -14.47 30.60
C LEU A 4 -27.62 -13.92 31.25
N LEU A 5 -27.56 -13.84 32.59
CA LEU A 5 -26.35 -13.47 33.34
C LEU A 5 -25.29 -14.57 33.29
N ALA A 6 -25.66 -15.84 33.44
CA ALA A 6 -24.73 -16.97 33.32
C ALA A 6 -24.22 -17.14 31.87
N GLY A 7 -25.08 -16.94 30.86
CA GLY A 7 -24.68 -16.90 29.46
C GLY A 7 -23.74 -15.74 29.15
N GLY A 8 -24.03 -14.53 29.65
CA GLY A 8 -23.17 -13.36 29.49
C GLY A 8 -21.82 -13.46 30.22
N ILE A 9 -21.78 -14.10 31.39
CA ILE A 9 -20.53 -14.36 32.14
C ILE A 9 -19.70 -15.46 31.46
N PHE A 10 -20.34 -16.52 30.95
CA PHE A 10 -19.65 -17.61 30.25
C PHE A 10 -19.06 -17.13 28.90
N ILE A 11 -19.86 -16.42 28.09
CA ILE A 11 -19.41 -15.82 26.83
C ILE A 11 -18.32 -14.77 27.10
N GLY A 12 -18.50 -13.89 28.09
CA GLY A 12 -17.51 -12.88 28.47
C GLY A 12 -16.18 -13.47 28.96
N SER A 13 -16.20 -14.57 29.72
CA SER A 13 -14.99 -15.25 30.22
C SER A 13 -14.20 -15.95 29.12
N LYS A 14 -14.89 -16.60 28.16
CA LYS A 14 -14.25 -17.18 26.98
C LYS A 14 -13.64 -16.11 26.10
N LEU A 15 -14.37 -15.02 25.83
CA LEU A 15 -13.90 -13.89 25.05
C LEU A 15 -12.67 -13.21 25.68
N VAL A 16 -12.56 -13.17 27.01
CA VAL A 16 -11.37 -12.62 27.71
C VAL A 16 -10.15 -13.51 27.55
N ILE A 17 -10.29 -14.83 27.78
CA ILE A 17 -9.20 -15.81 27.57
C ILE A 17 -8.75 -15.83 26.11
N PHE A 18 -9.70 -15.62 25.22
CA PHE A 18 -9.53 -15.69 23.78
C PHE A 18 -8.86 -14.44 23.22
N ALA A 19 -9.28 -13.25 23.64
CA ALA A 19 -8.62 -12.01 23.27
C ALA A 19 -7.20 -11.91 23.85
N GLN A 20 -6.90 -12.56 24.98
CA GLN A 20 -5.52 -12.71 25.47
C GLN A 20 -4.59 -13.47 24.51
N LYS A 21 -5.12 -14.25 23.55
CA LYS A 21 -4.31 -14.92 22.51
C LYS A 21 -4.07 -14.03 21.29
N ILE A 22 -4.97 -13.09 21.00
CA ILE A 22 -4.84 -12.10 19.90
C ILE A 22 -3.90 -10.97 20.31
N PHE A 23 -4.10 -10.45 21.53
CA PHE A 23 -3.44 -9.26 22.06
C PHE A 23 -2.27 -9.66 22.95
N GLU A 24 -1.08 -9.72 22.37
CA GLU A 24 0.11 -10.18 23.07
C GLU A 24 0.44 -9.28 24.29
N GLY A 25 0.67 -9.92 25.45
CA GLY A 25 1.18 -9.25 26.66
C GLY A 25 0.17 -8.50 27.54
N GLN A 26 -1.15 -8.53 27.27
CA GLN A 26 -2.13 -7.70 28.00
C GLN A 26 -3.36 -8.45 28.53
N LYS A 27 -3.93 -8.00 29.67
CA LYS A 27 -5.22 -8.51 30.21
C LYS A 27 -6.40 -7.83 29.50
N PHE A 28 -7.11 -8.58 28.66
CA PHE A 28 -8.31 -8.11 27.95
C PHE A 28 -9.54 -7.96 28.86
N SER A 29 -10.39 -6.98 28.59
CA SER A 29 -11.70 -6.80 29.25
C SER A 29 -12.69 -6.13 28.30
N PHE A 30 -13.88 -6.70 28.14
CA PHE A 30 -14.93 -6.17 27.27
C PHE A 30 -15.40 -4.76 27.68
N ALA A 31 -15.46 -4.47 28.98
CA ALA A 31 -15.79 -3.12 29.46
C ALA A 31 -14.80 -2.06 28.94
N ARG A 32 -13.54 -2.45 28.71
CA ARG A 32 -12.50 -1.54 28.20
C ARG A 32 -12.70 -1.13 26.74
N LEU A 33 -13.50 -1.85 25.96
CA LEU A 33 -13.90 -1.45 24.59
C LEU A 33 -14.87 -0.27 24.59
N PHE A 34 -15.65 -0.10 25.67
CA PHE A 34 -16.71 0.90 25.77
C PHE A 34 -16.40 2.05 26.76
N THR A 35 -15.30 1.98 27.50
CA THR A 35 -14.75 3.11 28.28
C THR A 35 -13.93 4.01 27.35
N SER A 36 -14.13 5.34 27.40
CA SER A 36 -13.64 6.35 26.45
C SER A 36 -12.20 6.14 25.91
N SER A 37 -12.04 6.38 24.60
CA SER A 37 -10.84 6.18 23.76
C SER A 37 -9.77 7.27 23.94
N ASP A 38 -9.66 7.85 25.12
CA ASP A 38 -8.84 9.06 25.37
C ASP A 38 -7.31 8.80 25.33
N LYS A 39 -6.88 7.52 25.30
CA LYS A 39 -5.47 7.18 25.13
C LYS A 39 -5.13 7.14 23.64
N LEU A 40 -4.29 8.08 23.22
CA LEU A 40 -3.75 8.18 21.87
C LEU A 40 -2.96 6.91 21.49
N LEU A 41 -2.99 6.56 20.21
CA LEU A 41 -2.09 5.59 19.62
C LEU A 41 -0.67 6.17 19.54
N GLN A 42 0.34 5.31 19.57
CA GLN A 42 1.72 5.75 19.35
C GLN A 42 1.86 6.33 17.94
N GLY A 43 2.45 7.53 17.85
CA GLY A 43 2.60 8.29 16.61
C GLY A 43 1.44 9.25 16.32
N GLU A 44 0.31 9.11 17.02
CA GLU A 44 -0.85 10.00 16.83
C GLU A 44 -0.53 11.47 17.18
N ASP A 45 0.28 11.69 18.21
CA ASP A 45 0.81 13.01 18.60
C ASP A 45 1.82 13.57 17.58
N GLY A 46 2.60 12.68 16.96
CA GLY A 46 3.48 12.99 15.83
C GLY A 46 2.74 13.25 14.51
N GLY A 47 1.43 13.01 14.47
CA GLY A 47 0.59 13.18 13.29
C GLY A 47 0.59 11.99 12.32
N GLU A 48 1.30 10.91 12.64
CA GLU A 48 1.37 9.71 11.80
C GLU A 48 1.30 8.41 12.60
N ILE A 49 0.34 7.55 12.26
CA ILE A 49 0.23 6.21 12.84
C ILE A 49 0.62 5.19 11.77
N LYS A 50 1.57 4.30 12.10
CA LYS A 50 2.14 3.32 11.18
C LYS A 50 1.83 1.90 11.64
N ILE A 51 1.34 1.08 10.72
CA ILE A 51 0.97 -0.32 10.96
C ILE A 51 1.51 -1.18 9.81
N LEU A 52 2.37 -2.15 10.12
CA LEU A 52 2.80 -3.15 9.15
C LEU A 52 1.77 -4.27 9.04
N LEU A 53 1.08 -4.34 7.90
CA LEU A 53 0.14 -5.40 7.57
C LEU A 53 0.89 -6.55 6.88
N MET A 54 0.74 -7.76 7.40
CA MET A 54 1.43 -8.95 6.92
C MET A 54 0.45 -10.07 6.61
N GLY A 55 0.68 -10.75 5.50
CA GLY A 55 -0.04 -11.96 5.11
C GLY A 55 0.91 -13.15 5.02
N ILE A 56 0.59 -14.23 5.73
CA ILE A 56 1.33 -15.51 5.69
C ILE A 56 0.42 -16.61 5.14
N SER A 57 1.01 -17.72 4.69
CA SER A 57 0.21 -18.88 4.26
C SER A 57 -0.44 -19.57 5.47
N GLY A 58 0.29 -19.67 6.58
CA GLY A 58 -0.15 -20.41 7.76
C GLY A 58 -0.08 -21.94 7.58
N GLY A 59 -0.47 -22.68 8.61
CA GLY A 59 -0.47 -24.15 8.57
C GLY A 59 0.91 -24.81 8.74
N ASN A 60 0.98 -26.11 8.42
CA ASN A 60 2.16 -26.96 8.61
C ASN A 60 2.74 -27.42 7.26
N HIS A 61 3.26 -26.48 6.49
CA HIS A 61 3.94 -26.76 5.22
C HIS A 61 5.19 -25.88 5.05
N ASP A 62 6.05 -26.22 4.09
CA ASP A 62 7.24 -25.42 3.80
C ASP A 62 6.84 -24.00 3.40
N GLY A 63 7.48 -23.00 4.03
CA GLY A 63 7.20 -21.59 3.79
C GLY A 63 5.91 -21.07 4.44
N ALA A 64 5.23 -21.84 5.30
CA ALA A 64 4.01 -21.41 6.01
C ALA A 64 4.18 -20.09 6.78
N THR A 65 5.40 -19.78 7.20
CA THR A 65 5.76 -18.58 7.97
C THR A 65 6.45 -17.49 7.14
N LEU A 66 6.47 -17.58 5.80
CA LEU A 66 6.95 -16.46 4.98
C LEU A 66 5.86 -15.38 4.88
N ALA A 67 6.26 -14.12 5.12
CA ALA A 67 5.38 -12.96 4.97
C ALA A 67 5.28 -12.55 3.49
N ASP A 68 4.46 -13.29 2.74
CA ASP A 68 4.30 -13.09 1.29
C ASP A 68 3.54 -11.81 0.91
N THR A 69 2.87 -11.19 1.89
CA THR A 69 2.29 -9.85 1.79
C THR A 69 2.91 -8.99 2.88
N MET A 70 3.43 -7.81 2.51
CA MET A 70 3.90 -6.79 3.44
C MET A 70 3.42 -5.43 2.92
N ILE A 71 2.55 -4.77 3.68
CA ILE A 71 2.00 -3.45 3.35
C ILE A 71 2.14 -2.57 4.58
N LEU A 72 2.91 -1.48 4.48
CA LEU A 72 2.96 -0.46 5.52
C LEU A 72 1.79 0.51 5.32
N ALA A 73 0.80 0.42 6.21
CA ALA A 73 -0.29 1.37 6.29
C ALA A 73 0.14 2.57 7.16
N THR A 74 0.20 3.77 6.55
CA THR A 74 0.52 5.02 7.26
C THR A 74 -0.71 5.93 7.25
N LEU A 75 -1.28 6.21 8.42
CA LEU A 75 -2.34 7.19 8.60
C LEU A 75 -1.70 8.54 8.91
N LYS A 76 -1.83 9.52 8.01
CA LYS A 76 -1.43 10.90 8.24
C LYS A 76 -2.62 11.71 8.70
N LEU A 77 -2.54 12.19 9.93
CA LEU A 77 -3.60 12.91 10.60
C LEU A 77 -3.60 14.39 10.17
N PRO A 78 -4.78 15.02 10.10
CA PRO A 78 -4.90 16.41 9.71
C PRO A 78 -4.22 17.32 10.73
N LYS A 79 -3.42 18.28 10.26
CA LYS A 79 -2.83 19.32 11.12
C LYS A 79 -3.79 20.48 11.32
N GLU A 80 -4.64 20.71 10.33
CA GLU A 80 -5.65 21.78 10.33
C GLU A 80 -7.07 21.22 10.24
N LYS A 81 -8.07 21.98 10.74
CA LYS A 81 -9.47 21.53 10.82
C LYS A 81 -10.15 21.27 9.48
N ASN A 82 -9.62 21.84 8.40
CA ASN A 82 -10.09 21.70 7.02
C ASN A 82 -9.40 20.55 6.27
N GLU A 83 -8.39 19.92 6.87
CA GLU A 83 -7.74 18.75 6.30
C GLU A 83 -8.48 17.47 6.68
N SER A 84 -8.29 16.43 5.87
CA SER A 84 -8.80 15.09 6.14
C SER A 84 -7.64 14.14 6.36
N THR A 85 -7.86 13.12 7.19
CA THR A 85 -6.91 12.03 7.37
C THR A 85 -6.63 11.36 6.03
N GLN A 86 -5.34 11.16 5.73
CA GLN A 86 -4.87 10.44 4.55
C GLN A 86 -4.32 9.09 4.98
N VAL A 87 -4.47 8.08 4.13
CA VAL A 87 -3.87 6.75 4.34
C VAL A 87 -2.97 6.46 3.16
N SER A 88 -1.73 6.06 3.42
CA SER A 88 -0.86 5.47 2.41
C SER A 88 -0.76 3.97 2.66
N LEU A 89 -1.01 3.17 1.63
CA LEU A 89 -0.82 1.72 1.63
C LEU A 89 0.44 1.39 0.81
N PHE A 90 1.59 1.38 1.46
CA PHE A 90 2.89 1.16 0.82
C PHE A 90 3.24 -0.32 0.76
N SER A 91 3.14 -0.94 -0.41
CA SER A 91 3.46 -2.36 -0.60
C SER A 91 4.97 -2.58 -0.74
N ILE A 92 5.50 -3.48 0.08
CA ILE A 92 6.91 -3.87 0.10
C ILE A 92 7.06 -5.23 -0.59
N PRO A 93 7.84 -5.33 -1.68
CA PRO A 93 8.07 -6.58 -2.38
C PRO A 93 8.72 -7.60 -1.45
N ARG A 94 8.08 -8.77 -1.32
CA ARG A 94 8.53 -9.86 -0.45
C ARG A 94 9.98 -10.32 -0.71
N ASP A 95 10.42 -10.21 -1.97
CA ASP A 95 11.73 -10.64 -2.45
C ASP A 95 12.79 -9.53 -2.37
N LEU A 96 12.45 -8.36 -1.80
CA LEU A 96 13.39 -7.25 -1.58
C LEU A 96 14.50 -7.66 -0.62
N ALA A 97 15.74 -7.42 -1.04
CA ALA A 97 16.93 -7.58 -0.22
C ALA A 97 16.93 -6.54 0.90
N ALA A 98 16.79 -7.01 2.14
CA ALA A 98 16.80 -6.20 3.34
C ALA A 98 17.80 -6.76 4.36
N ASN A 99 18.30 -5.90 5.23
CA ASN A 99 19.07 -6.33 6.38
C ASN A 99 18.10 -6.92 7.43
N VAL A 100 18.23 -8.21 7.72
CA VAL A 100 17.45 -8.88 8.75
C VAL A 100 18.31 -8.96 10.02
N PRO A 101 17.92 -8.30 11.13
CA PRO A 101 18.72 -8.25 12.35
C PRO A 101 19.15 -9.63 12.84
N GLY A 102 20.45 -9.84 13.00
CA GLY A 102 21.02 -11.13 13.41
C GLY A 102 21.20 -12.18 12.30
N PHE A 103 20.67 -11.94 11.09
CA PHE A 103 20.73 -12.86 9.95
C PHE A 103 21.40 -12.27 8.68
N GLY A 104 21.70 -10.96 8.69
CA GLY A 104 22.33 -10.26 7.58
C GLY A 104 21.38 -10.01 6.41
N VAL A 105 21.91 -9.84 5.20
CA VAL A 105 21.09 -9.55 4.02
C VAL A 105 20.34 -10.79 3.56
N LYS A 106 19.00 -10.71 3.57
CA LYS A 106 18.07 -11.76 3.14
C LYS A 106 16.86 -11.12 2.43
N LYS A 107 15.97 -11.96 1.88
CA LYS A 107 14.66 -11.49 1.44
C LYS A 107 13.87 -10.99 2.64
N ILE A 108 13.21 -9.84 2.53
CA ILE A 108 12.50 -9.26 3.66
C ILE A 108 11.38 -10.17 4.18
N ASN A 109 10.70 -10.96 3.31
CA ASN A 109 9.66 -11.89 3.74
C ASN A 109 10.14 -13.02 4.66
N SER A 110 11.45 -13.32 4.61
CA SER A 110 12.05 -14.35 5.44
C SER A 110 12.28 -13.89 6.88
N ALA A 111 12.26 -12.57 7.14
CA ALA A 111 12.40 -12.02 8.49
C ALA A 111 11.34 -12.59 9.45
N TYR A 112 10.09 -12.74 8.99
CA TYR A 112 9.05 -13.37 9.81
C TYR A 112 9.39 -14.83 10.16
N ALA A 113 9.80 -15.62 9.16
CA ALA A 113 10.16 -17.01 9.36
C ALA A 113 11.36 -17.19 10.29
N TYR A 114 12.40 -16.35 10.14
CA TYR A 114 13.55 -16.34 11.03
C TYR A 114 13.17 -15.96 12.46
N GLY A 115 12.27 -14.99 12.63
CA GLY A 115 11.78 -14.61 13.95
C GLY A 115 11.06 -15.76 14.63
N GLU A 116 10.11 -16.42 13.94
CA GLU A 116 9.42 -17.59 14.48
C GLU A 116 10.38 -18.74 14.83
N ALA A 117 11.45 -18.94 14.05
CA ALA A 117 12.46 -19.95 14.31
C ALA A 117 13.35 -19.62 15.52
N ALA A 118 13.66 -18.33 15.74
CA ALA A 118 14.49 -17.86 16.85
C ALA A 118 13.74 -17.86 18.19
N GLY A 119 12.42 -17.70 18.16
CA GLY A 119 11.58 -17.75 19.34
C GLY A 119 10.11 -17.71 18.97
N LYS A 120 9.30 -18.45 19.73
CA LYS A 120 7.85 -18.47 19.54
C LYS A 120 7.30 -17.04 19.60
N ASN A 121 6.58 -16.63 18.55
CA ASN A 121 5.95 -15.32 18.38
C ASN A 121 6.90 -14.15 18.07
N ASN A 122 8.19 -14.38 17.78
CA ASN A 122 9.10 -13.30 17.41
C ASN A 122 9.05 -12.93 15.92
N GLY A 123 8.28 -13.67 15.10
CA GLY A 123 8.15 -13.42 13.66
C GLY A 123 7.71 -12.00 13.30
N PRO A 124 6.58 -11.51 13.83
CA PRO A 124 6.10 -10.17 13.53
C PRO A 124 7.11 -9.08 13.91
N MET A 125 7.77 -9.22 15.06
CA MET A 125 8.74 -8.24 15.55
C MET A 125 9.98 -8.17 14.64
N LEU A 126 10.55 -9.32 14.26
CA LEU A 126 11.74 -9.30 13.40
C LEU A 126 11.42 -8.76 11.99
N ALA A 127 10.21 -9.01 11.49
CA ALA A 127 9.73 -8.42 10.23
C ALA A 127 9.53 -6.90 10.34
N VAL A 128 9.03 -6.41 11.48
CA VAL A 128 8.98 -4.98 11.80
C VAL A 128 10.39 -4.40 11.81
N ASP A 129 11.32 -4.95 12.59
CA ASP A 129 12.70 -4.43 12.71
C ASP A 129 13.41 -4.35 11.33
N ALA A 130 13.26 -5.39 10.50
CA ALA A 130 13.83 -5.38 9.14
C ALA A 130 13.19 -4.30 8.24
N THR A 131 11.90 -4.02 8.44
CA THR A 131 11.19 -2.96 7.71
C THR A 131 11.56 -1.56 8.21
N GLU A 132 11.75 -1.40 9.52
CA GLU A 132 12.25 -0.16 10.13
C GLU A 132 13.66 0.17 9.64
N ASP A 133 14.56 -0.81 9.55
CA ASP A 133 15.91 -0.62 9.00
C ASP A 133 15.87 -0.23 7.51
N LEU A 134 15.03 -0.89 6.71
CA LEU A 134 14.82 -0.58 5.31
C LEU A 134 14.36 0.87 5.12
N LEU A 135 13.30 1.27 5.83
CA LEU A 135 12.62 2.56 5.62
C LEU A 135 13.17 3.70 6.50
N GLY A 136 14.01 3.39 7.47
CA GLY A 136 14.55 4.37 8.42
C GLY A 136 13.45 5.03 9.26
N THR A 137 12.44 4.27 9.69
CA THR A 137 11.30 4.81 10.44
C THR A 137 10.74 3.82 11.46
N ASP A 138 10.21 4.31 12.57
CA ASP A 138 9.59 3.48 13.60
C ASP A 138 8.20 2.98 13.18
N ILE A 139 7.90 1.71 13.41
CA ILE A 139 6.63 1.07 13.06
C ILE A 139 6.07 0.44 14.34
N PRO A 140 5.28 1.19 15.11
CA PRO A 140 4.86 0.78 16.45
C PRO A 140 3.83 -0.37 16.43
N TYR A 141 3.17 -0.61 15.30
CA TYR A 141 2.09 -1.59 15.21
C TYR A 141 2.27 -2.56 14.04
N TYR A 142 1.77 -3.77 14.22
CA TYR A 142 1.62 -4.74 13.15
C TYR A 142 0.27 -5.46 13.23
N ALA A 143 -0.16 -6.02 12.09
CA ALA A 143 -1.22 -7.00 12.03
C ALA A 143 -0.82 -8.10 11.04
N VAL A 144 -0.88 -9.35 11.48
CA VAL A 144 -0.56 -10.53 10.68
C VAL A 144 -1.83 -11.34 10.52
N ILE A 145 -2.08 -11.83 9.31
CA ILE A 145 -3.19 -12.73 9.01
C ILE A 145 -2.71 -13.91 8.18
N ASP A 146 -3.22 -15.10 8.43
CA ASP A 146 -3.02 -16.26 7.56
C ASP A 146 -4.15 -16.42 6.52
N PHE A 147 -4.01 -17.37 5.60
CA PHE A 147 -5.02 -17.59 4.56
C PHE A 147 -6.38 -17.99 5.12
N GLN A 148 -6.44 -18.79 6.18
CA GLN A 148 -7.68 -19.24 6.78
C GLN A 148 -8.43 -18.06 7.40
N GLY A 149 -7.75 -17.25 8.22
CA GLY A 149 -8.34 -16.05 8.81
C GLY A 149 -8.82 -15.05 7.76
N PHE A 150 -8.08 -14.92 6.65
CA PHE A 150 -8.50 -14.06 5.55
C PHE A 150 -9.82 -14.53 4.92
N GLU A 151 -9.94 -15.83 4.61
CA GLU A 151 -11.17 -16.39 4.04
C GLU A 151 -12.35 -16.24 5.01
N ASP A 152 -12.14 -16.57 6.28
CA ASP A 152 -13.17 -16.53 7.31
C ASP A 152 -13.70 -15.11 7.52
N ILE A 153 -12.81 -14.11 7.62
CA ILE A 153 -13.24 -12.71 7.77
C ILE A 153 -14.13 -12.29 6.60
N ILE A 154 -13.73 -12.57 5.36
CA ILE A 154 -14.51 -12.17 4.19
C ILE A 154 -15.86 -12.90 4.15
N ASN A 155 -15.88 -14.19 4.46
CA ASN A 155 -17.11 -14.97 4.50
C ASN A 155 -18.09 -14.44 5.56
N HIS A 156 -17.59 -14.05 6.74
CA HIS A 156 -18.42 -13.46 7.81
C HIS A 156 -19.00 -12.10 7.44
N LEU A 157 -18.32 -11.34 6.57
CA LEU A 157 -18.86 -10.11 5.99
C LEU A 157 -19.91 -10.38 4.89
N GLY A 158 -20.16 -11.65 4.53
CA GLY A 158 -21.07 -12.02 3.44
C GLY A 158 -20.42 -11.92 2.05
N GLY A 159 -19.09 -11.90 1.99
CA GLY A 159 -18.30 -11.64 0.80
C GLY A 159 -17.76 -10.21 0.76
N ILE A 160 -16.97 -9.91 -0.27
CA ILE A 160 -16.38 -8.59 -0.51
C ILE A 160 -16.83 -8.06 -1.87
N LYS A 161 -17.45 -6.87 -1.92
CA LYS A 161 -17.75 -6.17 -3.17
C LYS A 161 -16.55 -5.33 -3.61
N LEU A 162 -15.99 -5.61 -4.79
CA LEU A 162 -14.90 -4.83 -5.36
C LEU A 162 -15.01 -4.71 -6.88
N ASN A 163 -14.35 -3.70 -7.47
CA ASN A 163 -14.27 -3.52 -8.91
C ASN A 163 -12.93 -4.07 -9.44
N VAL A 164 -12.99 -5.08 -10.32
CA VAL A 164 -11.82 -5.60 -11.02
C VAL A 164 -11.49 -4.67 -12.18
N GLU A 165 -10.41 -3.90 -12.06
CA GLU A 165 -10.02 -2.87 -13.04
C GLU A 165 -9.72 -3.45 -14.43
N THR A 166 -8.93 -4.52 -14.48
CA THR A 166 -8.55 -5.22 -15.72
C THR A 166 -8.87 -6.69 -15.56
N GLY A 167 -9.66 -7.24 -16.48
CA GLY A 167 -9.96 -8.67 -16.50
C GLY A 167 -8.73 -9.49 -16.88
N PHE A 168 -8.52 -10.61 -16.22
CA PHE A 168 -7.39 -11.50 -16.46
C PHE A 168 -7.72 -12.96 -16.20
N THR A 169 -6.88 -13.84 -16.75
CA THR A 169 -6.89 -15.28 -16.48
C THR A 169 -5.53 -15.68 -15.89
N ASP A 170 -5.54 -16.36 -14.76
CA ASP A 170 -4.36 -17.02 -14.18
C ASP A 170 -4.39 -18.52 -14.53
N GLU A 171 -3.50 -18.93 -15.44
CA GLU A 171 -3.41 -20.32 -15.92
C GLU A 171 -2.50 -21.20 -15.05
N LEU A 172 -1.73 -20.62 -14.14
CA LEU A 172 -0.69 -21.29 -13.35
C LEU A 172 -0.89 -21.06 -11.85
N PHE A 173 -2.15 -20.94 -11.41
CA PHE A 173 -2.44 -20.80 -9.99
C PHE A 173 -2.16 -22.13 -9.28
N PRO A 174 -1.29 -22.16 -8.24
CA PRO A 174 -0.86 -23.41 -7.61
C PRO A 174 -2.01 -24.11 -6.86
N ASP A 175 -2.05 -25.44 -6.96
CA ASP A 175 -2.88 -26.29 -6.09
C ASP A 175 -2.09 -26.76 -4.85
N ASP A 176 -2.80 -27.30 -3.85
CA ASP A 176 -2.18 -27.74 -2.58
C ASP A 176 -1.31 -29.01 -2.72
N ARG A 177 -1.22 -29.59 -3.93
CA ARG A 177 -0.48 -30.83 -4.24
C ARG A 177 0.73 -30.57 -5.15
N GLY A 178 1.09 -29.31 -5.36
CA GLY A 178 2.23 -28.92 -6.20
C GLY A 178 1.95 -28.93 -7.70
N GLY A 179 0.68 -29.04 -8.09
CA GLY A 179 0.20 -28.82 -9.46
C GLY A 179 -0.42 -27.43 -9.63
N TYR A 180 -1.27 -27.29 -10.64
CA TYR A 180 -2.03 -26.07 -10.90
C TYR A 180 -3.53 -26.36 -10.85
N LEU A 181 -4.30 -25.37 -10.41
CA LEU A 181 -5.76 -25.39 -10.53
C LEU A 181 -6.18 -25.21 -11.99
N GLU A 182 -7.46 -25.47 -12.27
CA GLU A 182 -8.09 -25.00 -13.50
C GLU A 182 -7.96 -23.47 -13.64
N PRO A 183 -7.83 -22.93 -14.86
CA PRO A 183 -7.59 -21.51 -15.08
C PRO A 183 -8.58 -20.60 -14.34
N LEU A 184 -8.05 -19.67 -13.56
CA LEU A 184 -8.87 -18.73 -12.78
C LEU A 184 -9.14 -17.48 -13.60
N VAL A 185 -10.39 -17.31 -14.03
CA VAL A 185 -10.81 -16.17 -14.87
C VAL A 185 -11.48 -15.10 -14.02
N PHE A 186 -10.93 -13.88 -13.97
CA PHE A 186 -11.54 -12.70 -13.34
C PHE A 186 -11.97 -11.70 -14.41
N HIS A 187 -13.27 -11.43 -14.49
CA HIS A 187 -13.81 -10.46 -15.46
C HIS A 187 -13.57 -9.01 -15.00
N ALA A 188 -13.51 -8.04 -15.91
CA ALA A 188 -13.50 -6.63 -15.52
C ALA A 188 -14.87 -6.20 -14.99
N GLY A 189 -14.91 -5.26 -14.05
CA GLY A 189 -16.13 -4.68 -13.48
C GLY A 189 -16.40 -5.08 -12.02
N GLU A 190 -17.54 -4.62 -11.50
CA GLU A 190 -17.97 -4.92 -10.12
C GLU A 190 -18.26 -6.41 -9.94
N GLN A 191 -17.70 -6.98 -8.86
CA GLN A 191 -17.93 -8.36 -8.46
C GLN A 191 -18.04 -8.47 -6.95
N THR A 192 -18.81 -9.45 -6.49
CA THR A 192 -18.79 -9.89 -5.09
C THR A 192 -18.05 -11.22 -5.02
N MET A 193 -17.02 -11.29 -4.18
CA MET A 193 -16.19 -12.47 -4.01
C MET A 193 -16.37 -13.04 -2.60
N ASP A 194 -16.54 -14.35 -2.47
CA ASP A 194 -16.41 -15.03 -1.18
C ASP A 194 -14.94 -15.09 -0.75
N GLY A 195 -14.67 -15.58 0.47
CA GLY A 195 -13.32 -15.61 1.04
C GLY A 195 -12.32 -16.34 0.15
N ARG A 196 -12.69 -17.53 -0.33
CA ARG A 196 -11.84 -18.34 -1.21
C ARG A 196 -11.53 -17.63 -2.53
N ARG A 197 -12.56 -17.05 -3.17
CA ARG A 197 -12.41 -16.34 -4.43
C ARG A 197 -11.60 -15.06 -4.27
N ALA A 198 -11.80 -14.32 -3.18
CA ALA A 198 -11.01 -13.15 -2.84
C ALA A 198 -9.55 -13.53 -2.56
N LEU A 199 -9.30 -14.67 -1.91
CA LEU A 199 -7.95 -15.15 -1.63
C LEU A 199 -7.23 -15.48 -2.93
N GLN A 200 -7.89 -16.21 -3.84
CA GLN A 200 -7.40 -16.46 -5.19
C GLN A 200 -7.09 -15.15 -5.92
N TYR A 201 -7.99 -14.17 -5.85
CA TYR A 201 -7.80 -12.86 -6.46
C TYR A 201 -6.55 -12.16 -5.96
N VAL A 202 -6.28 -12.11 -4.64
CA VAL A 202 -5.09 -11.42 -4.10
C VAL A 202 -3.81 -12.25 -4.12
N ARG A 203 -3.89 -13.56 -4.42
CA ARG A 203 -2.73 -14.46 -4.56
C ARG A 203 -2.28 -14.68 -5.99
N SER A 204 -3.13 -14.40 -6.99
CA SER A 204 -2.78 -14.60 -8.40
C SER A 204 -1.48 -13.88 -8.75
N ARG A 205 -0.64 -14.53 -9.56
CA ARG A 205 0.68 -14.04 -9.99
C ARG A 205 1.02 -14.39 -11.43
N HIS A 206 0.21 -15.21 -12.10
CA HIS A 206 0.43 -15.61 -13.49
C HIS A 206 -0.74 -15.19 -14.38
N GLY A 207 -1.38 -14.07 -14.02
CA GLY A 207 -2.41 -13.43 -14.83
C GLY A 207 -1.89 -12.94 -16.18
N ASN A 208 -2.65 -13.14 -17.23
CA ASN A 208 -2.43 -12.46 -18.52
C ASN A 208 -2.75 -10.94 -18.42
N ASN A 209 -2.69 -10.21 -19.55
CA ASN A 209 -3.07 -8.78 -19.62
C ASN A 209 -2.31 -7.87 -18.62
N ASN A 210 -1.00 -8.10 -18.48
CA ASN A 210 -0.14 -7.39 -17.52
C ASN A 210 -0.54 -7.58 -16.04
N GLN A 211 -1.33 -8.62 -15.70
CA GLN A 211 -1.74 -8.95 -14.32
C GLN A 211 -0.90 -10.04 -13.65
N GLY A 212 0.16 -10.50 -14.31
CA GLY A 212 1.03 -11.61 -13.89
C GLY A 212 2.31 -11.17 -13.18
N SER A 213 2.26 -10.11 -12.39
CA SER A 213 3.42 -9.58 -11.65
C SER A 213 3.12 -9.42 -10.17
N ASP A 214 4.18 -9.35 -9.36
CA ASP A 214 4.05 -9.01 -7.93
C ASP A 214 3.47 -7.61 -7.70
N PHE A 215 3.65 -6.69 -8.66
CA PHE A 215 3.02 -5.37 -8.62
C PHE A 215 1.52 -5.43 -8.89
N ALA A 216 1.09 -6.22 -9.88
CA ALA A 216 -0.33 -6.46 -10.12
C ALA A 216 -0.99 -7.11 -8.88
N ARG A 217 -0.27 -8.04 -8.22
CA ARG A 217 -0.70 -8.62 -6.96
C ARG A 217 -0.86 -7.58 -5.85
N ALA A 218 0.15 -6.73 -5.65
CA ALA A 218 0.10 -5.63 -4.67
C ALA A 218 -1.08 -4.69 -4.94
N ARG A 219 -1.34 -4.33 -6.21
CA ARG A 219 -2.48 -3.51 -6.60
C ARG A 219 -3.81 -4.17 -6.21
N ARG A 220 -3.97 -5.46 -6.48
CA ARG A 220 -5.18 -6.23 -6.09
C ARG A 220 -5.38 -6.26 -4.58
N GLN A 221 -4.31 -6.44 -3.81
CA GLN A 221 -4.36 -6.39 -2.35
C GLN A 221 -4.82 -5.03 -1.83
N GLN A 222 -4.30 -3.93 -2.40
CA GLN A 222 -4.73 -2.58 -2.04
C GLN A 222 -6.19 -2.30 -2.41
N VAL A 223 -6.65 -2.74 -3.59
CA VAL A 223 -8.07 -2.66 -4.00
C VAL A 223 -8.95 -3.39 -3.00
N LEU A 224 -8.55 -4.60 -2.59
CA LEU A 224 -9.29 -5.36 -1.59
C LEU A 224 -9.30 -4.67 -0.21
N LEU A 225 -8.19 -4.08 0.24
CA LEU A 225 -8.15 -3.34 1.49
C LEU A 225 -9.08 -2.11 1.48
N LYS A 226 -9.14 -1.39 0.35
CA LYS A 226 -10.10 -0.28 0.15
C LYS A 226 -11.54 -0.78 0.24
N ALA A 227 -11.87 -1.89 -0.42
CA ALA A 227 -13.20 -2.50 -0.37
C ALA A 227 -13.56 -3.00 1.04
N LEU A 228 -12.61 -3.65 1.73
CA LEU A 228 -12.80 -4.19 3.08
C LEU A 228 -13.16 -3.10 4.07
N LYS A 229 -12.51 -1.94 3.96
CA LYS A 229 -12.85 -0.76 4.75
C LYS A 229 -14.34 -0.44 4.63
N ASP A 230 -14.83 -0.34 3.41
CA ASP A 230 -16.20 0.08 3.14
C ASP A 230 -17.22 -0.97 3.63
N GLU A 231 -16.95 -2.26 3.44
CA GLU A 231 -17.80 -3.34 3.94
C GLU A 231 -17.90 -3.34 5.48
N VAL A 232 -16.75 -3.19 6.17
CA VAL A 232 -16.72 -3.14 7.65
C VAL A 232 -17.58 -1.98 8.19
N PHE A 233 -17.56 -0.83 7.53
CA PHE A 233 -18.38 0.31 7.93
C PHE A 233 -19.86 0.15 7.55
N GLN A 234 -20.17 -0.40 6.37
CA GLN A 234 -21.54 -0.61 5.91
C GLN A 234 -22.30 -1.62 6.77
N LEU A 235 -21.66 -2.72 7.15
CA LEU A 235 -22.26 -3.78 7.97
C LEU A 235 -22.40 -3.40 9.44
N LYS A 236 -21.93 -2.20 9.82
CA LYS A 236 -21.90 -1.70 11.21
C LYS A 236 -21.39 -2.75 12.18
N VAL A 237 -20.30 -3.43 11.80
CA VAL A 237 -19.74 -4.60 12.49
C VAL A 237 -19.66 -4.39 14.01
N LEU A 238 -19.22 -3.20 14.44
CA LEU A 238 -19.07 -2.87 15.86
C LEU A 238 -20.39 -2.77 16.65
N THR A 239 -21.52 -2.55 15.98
CA THR A 239 -22.85 -2.53 16.62
C THR A 239 -23.56 -3.88 16.54
N ASN A 240 -23.04 -4.81 15.72
CA ASN A 240 -23.53 -6.17 15.61
C ASN A 240 -22.68 -7.09 16.51
N LEU A 241 -23.11 -7.24 17.78
CA LEU A 241 -22.39 -8.02 18.78
C LEU A 241 -22.17 -9.49 18.38
N ASN A 242 -23.07 -10.08 17.58
CA ASN A 242 -22.92 -11.46 17.13
C ASN A 242 -21.82 -11.58 16.06
N LEU A 243 -21.84 -10.70 15.06
CA LEU A 243 -20.80 -10.64 14.03
C LEU A 243 -19.44 -10.28 14.64
N LEU A 244 -19.42 -9.34 15.58
CA LEU A 244 -18.20 -8.99 16.32
C LEU A 244 -17.65 -10.19 17.07
N ASN A 245 -18.49 -10.99 17.74
CA ASN A 245 -18.03 -12.18 18.44
C ASN A 245 -17.49 -13.26 17.49
N GLN A 246 -18.13 -13.47 16.33
CA GLN A 246 -17.67 -14.41 15.30
C GLN A 246 -16.32 -13.98 14.72
N LEU A 247 -16.20 -12.72 14.31
CA LEU A 247 -14.94 -12.17 13.82
C LEU A 247 -13.86 -12.25 14.88
N MET A 248 -14.18 -11.95 16.15
CA MET A 248 -13.22 -12.16 17.22
C MET A 248 -12.81 -13.63 17.25
N GLU A 249 -13.73 -14.60 17.26
CA GLU A 249 -13.45 -16.05 17.30
C GLU A 249 -12.47 -16.55 16.22
N ASP A 250 -12.56 -16.00 15.01
CA ASP A 250 -11.61 -16.32 13.92
C ASP A 250 -10.25 -15.62 14.12
N PHE A 251 -10.26 -14.40 14.68
CA PHE A 251 -9.04 -13.63 14.91
C PHE A 251 -8.04 -14.34 15.85
N ALA A 252 -8.45 -15.07 16.90
CA ALA A 252 -7.43 -15.65 17.80
C ALA A 252 -6.76 -16.92 17.29
N GLY A 253 -7.28 -17.53 16.24
CA GLY A 253 -6.59 -18.62 15.55
C GLY A 253 -5.62 -18.12 14.49
N HIS A 254 -6.00 -17.03 13.82
CA HIS A 254 -5.48 -16.71 12.49
C HIS A 254 -4.97 -15.27 12.33
N VAL A 255 -5.20 -14.41 13.33
CA VAL A 255 -4.76 -13.01 13.33
C VAL A 255 -3.87 -12.74 14.54
N ARG A 256 -2.76 -12.03 14.32
CA ARG A 256 -1.83 -11.62 15.38
C ARG A 256 -1.57 -10.13 15.30
N THR A 257 -1.69 -9.42 16.42
CA THR A 257 -1.43 -7.98 16.46
C THR A 257 -0.99 -7.54 17.85
N ASN A 258 -0.16 -6.50 17.90
CA ASN A 258 0.15 -5.79 19.13
C ASN A 258 -0.78 -4.60 19.42
N LEU A 259 -1.78 -4.34 18.55
CA LEU A 259 -2.81 -3.33 18.79
C LEU A 259 -3.76 -3.79 19.88
N GLU A 260 -3.81 -3.08 21.01
CA GLU A 260 -4.83 -3.34 22.01
C GLU A 260 -6.25 -3.11 21.47
N PRO A 261 -7.29 -3.72 22.05
CA PRO A 261 -8.67 -3.57 21.59
C PRO A 261 -9.14 -2.10 21.56
N ARG A 262 -8.68 -1.30 22.53
CA ARG A 262 -8.92 0.15 22.53
C ARG A 262 -8.23 0.86 21.38
N GLY A 263 -7.02 0.41 21.03
CA GLY A 263 -6.28 0.89 19.88
C GLY A 263 -7.01 0.57 18.58
N LEU A 264 -7.59 -0.62 18.44
CA LEU A 264 -8.46 -0.97 17.31
C LEU A 264 -9.69 -0.05 17.22
N MET A 265 -10.34 0.26 18.35
CA MET A 265 -11.45 1.20 18.39
C MET A 265 -11.01 2.63 18.03
N ARG A 266 -9.83 3.07 18.49
CA ARG A 266 -9.26 4.36 18.10
C ARG A 266 -8.96 4.41 16.60
N LEU A 267 -8.38 3.35 16.03
CA LEU A 267 -8.17 3.23 14.59
C LEU A 267 -9.48 3.27 13.81
N TYR A 268 -10.52 2.58 14.28
CA TYR A 268 -11.85 2.66 13.69
C TYR A 268 -12.37 4.11 13.67
N ASP A 269 -12.29 4.81 14.80
CA ASP A 269 -12.72 6.21 14.90
C ASP A 269 -11.94 7.15 13.97
N LEU A 270 -10.63 6.92 13.80
CA LEU A 270 -9.79 7.71 12.92
C LEU A 270 -10.01 7.40 11.43
N THR A 271 -10.57 6.24 11.08
CA THR A 271 -10.67 5.75 9.70
C THR A 271 -12.09 5.70 9.12
N LYS A 272 -13.12 5.74 9.96
CA LYS A 272 -14.53 5.61 9.53
C LYS A 272 -14.98 6.64 8.48
N ASP A 273 -14.52 7.87 8.62
CA ASP A 273 -14.93 8.98 7.74
C ASP A 273 -13.92 9.23 6.60
N ILE A 274 -12.88 8.39 6.48
CA ILE A 274 -11.91 8.50 5.39
C ILE A 274 -12.57 8.09 4.08
N LYS A 275 -12.53 8.98 3.10
CA LYS A 275 -13.03 8.71 1.75
C LYS A 275 -12.00 7.93 0.93
N GLN A 276 -12.47 7.20 -0.09
CA GLN A 276 -11.58 6.39 -0.93
C GLN A 276 -10.49 7.22 -1.61
N GLU A 277 -10.77 8.46 -2.02
CA GLU A 277 -9.78 9.36 -2.64
C GLU A 277 -8.63 9.79 -1.70
N ASN A 278 -8.76 9.52 -0.40
CA ASN A 278 -7.73 9.79 0.60
C ASN A 278 -6.94 8.53 0.97
N ILE A 279 -7.22 7.37 0.35
CA ILE A 279 -6.49 6.13 0.55
C ILE A 279 -5.61 5.90 -0.66
N LEU A 280 -4.34 6.25 -0.52
CA LEU A 280 -3.35 6.21 -1.58
C LEU A 280 -2.70 4.82 -1.62
N SER A 281 -2.47 4.34 -2.83
CA SER A 281 -1.84 3.06 -3.10
C SER A 281 -0.47 3.29 -3.71
N LEU A 282 0.59 2.83 -3.04
CA LEU A 282 1.95 2.97 -3.53
C LEU A 282 2.68 1.62 -3.52
N SER A 283 3.46 1.37 -4.55
CA SER A 283 4.30 0.19 -4.68
C SER A 283 5.61 0.58 -5.34
N PHE A 284 6.65 -0.19 -5.09
CA PHE A 284 7.86 -0.09 -5.92
C PHE A 284 7.52 -0.40 -7.39
N GLN A 285 8.40 -0.01 -8.31
CA GLN A 285 8.37 -0.47 -9.69
C GLN A 285 9.73 -1.05 -10.07
N LEU A 286 9.74 -2.20 -10.74
CA LEU A 286 10.95 -2.78 -11.34
C LEU A 286 11.46 -1.87 -12.47
N GLY A 287 12.78 -1.72 -12.59
CA GLY A 287 13.38 -0.88 -13.62
C GLY A 287 13.21 0.63 -13.37
N SER A 288 12.78 1.00 -12.15
CA SER A 288 12.87 2.38 -11.68
C SER A 288 14.27 2.67 -11.15
N THR A 289 14.56 3.93 -10.84
CA THR A 289 15.77 4.31 -10.10
C THR A 289 15.89 3.63 -8.75
N LEU A 290 14.80 3.09 -8.19
CA LEU A 290 14.77 2.46 -6.87
C LEU A 290 15.22 0.99 -6.90
N LEU A 291 14.68 0.19 -7.82
CA LEU A 291 14.93 -1.25 -7.92
C LEU A 291 15.47 -1.62 -9.30
N CYS A 292 16.62 -2.29 -9.30
CA CYS A 292 17.30 -2.62 -10.53
C CYS A 292 16.60 -3.74 -11.29
N ASP A 293 16.78 -3.73 -12.61
CA ASP A 293 16.12 -4.63 -13.56
C ASP A 293 16.75 -6.02 -13.65
N TYR A 294 17.88 -6.25 -12.97
CA TYR A 294 18.49 -7.56 -12.83
C TYR A 294 18.22 -8.15 -11.45
N ILE A 295 17.85 -9.42 -11.45
CA ILE A 295 17.67 -10.22 -10.24
C ILE A 295 19.04 -10.78 -9.87
N SER A 296 19.50 -10.52 -8.65
CA SER A 296 20.74 -11.12 -8.15
C SER A 296 20.42 -12.48 -7.53
N GLU A 297 21.23 -13.48 -7.86
CA GLU A 297 21.26 -14.73 -7.12
C GLU A 297 22.25 -14.60 -5.95
N LEU A 298 21.71 -14.53 -4.74
CA LEU A 298 22.48 -14.69 -3.51
C LEU A 298 22.05 -16.01 -2.86
N ASP A 299 23.01 -16.90 -2.60
CA ASP A 299 22.75 -18.23 -2.03
C ASP A 299 21.73 -19.07 -2.82
N GLY A 300 21.65 -18.89 -4.15
CA GLY A 300 20.70 -19.60 -5.03
C GLY A 300 19.26 -19.08 -4.95
N GLN A 301 19.04 -17.90 -4.39
CA GLN A 301 17.72 -17.26 -4.29
C GLN A 301 17.65 -16.00 -5.15
N PHE A 302 16.50 -15.78 -5.78
CA PHE A 302 16.20 -14.54 -6.51
C PHE A 302 15.95 -13.36 -5.55
N LEU A 303 16.82 -12.35 -5.55
CA LEU A 303 16.66 -11.13 -4.74
C LEU A 303 16.36 -9.92 -5.63
N LEU A 304 15.39 -9.11 -5.21
CA LEU A 304 15.19 -7.75 -5.71
C LEU A 304 16.15 -6.83 -4.95
N ILE A 305 16.98 -6.08 -5.67
CA ILE A 305 18.05 -5.28 -5.06
C ILE A 305 17.82 -3.78 -5.27
N PRO A 306 18.18 -2.93 -4.28
CA PRO A 306 18.22 -1.49 -4.49
C PRO A 306 19.27 -1.13 -5.53
N CYS A 307 18.94 -0.21 -6.45
CA CYS A 307 19.92 0.24 -7.45
C CYS A 307 21.11 1.01 -6.87
N ALA A 308 20.92 1.64 -5.70
CA ALA A 308 22.00 2.31 -4.98
C ALA A 308 23.02 1.33 -4.35
N GLY A 309 22.78 0.01 -4.45
CA GLY A 309 23.61 -1.06 -3.90
C GLY A 309 22.98 -1.75 -2.69
N LEU A 310 23.46 -2.96 -2.39
CA LEU A 310 22.99 -3.74 -1.23
C LEU A 310 23.23 -2.98 0.08
N GLY A 311 22.20 -2.86 0.90
CA GLY A 311 22.25 -2.14 2.18
C GLY A 311 22.18 -0.61 2.05
N ASN A 312 22.19 -0.06 0.84
CA ASN A 312 21.94 1.35 0.61
C ASN A 312 20.47 1.58 0.26
N PHE A 313 19.71 2.07 1.24
CA PHE A 313 18.27 2.31 1.11
C PHE A 313 17.90 3.79 0.99
N GLU A 314 18.86 4.70 0.77
CA GLU A 314 18.60 6.16 0.80
C GLU A 314 17.47 6.58 -0.15
N GLN A 315 17.52 6.14 -1.41
CA GLN A 315 16.48 6.46 -2.40
C GLN A 315 15.13 5.82 -2.06
N ILE A 316 15.14 4.61 -1.47
CA ILE A 316 13.92 3.95 -0.97
C ILE A 316 13.31 4.75 0.17
N ARG A 317 14.13 5.25 1.10
CA ARG A 317 13.70 6.08 2.23
C ARG A 317 13.18 7.44 1.78
N GLU A 318 13.77 8.02 0.73
CA GLU A 318 13.27 9.25 0.11
C GLU A 318 11.91 9.03 -0.55
N PHE A 319 11.78 7.99 -1.37
CA PHE A 319 10.51 7.60 -1.99
C PHE A 319 9.42 7.36 -0.94
N TRP A 320 9.73 6.61 0.11
CA TRP A 320 8.79 6.38 1.22
C TRP A 320 8.41 7.68 1.96
N ARG A 321 9.36 8.59 2.22
CA ARG A 321 9.04 9.90 2.85
C ARG A 321 8.08 10.72 2.00
N ASN A 322 8.13 10.57 0.68
CA ASN A 322 7.25 11.27 -0.27
C ASN A 322 5.96 10.50 -0.61
N GLN A 323 5.68 9.38 0.07
CA GLN A 323 4.58 8.46 -0.27
C GLN A 323 3.21 9.10 -0.49
N PHE A 324 2.87 10.18 0.22
CA PHE A 324 1.58 10.87 0.06
C PHE A 324 1.52 11.75 -1.19
N VAL A 325 2.64 12.34 -1.58
CA VAL A 325 2.75 13.09 -2.84
C VAL A 325 2.75 12.09 -3.99
N ASP A 326 3.64 11.10 -3.91
CA ASP A 326 3.82 10.08 -4.95
C ASP A 326 2.55 9.25 -5.16
N GLY A 327 1.84 8.91 -4.09
CA GLY A 327 0.56 8.21 -4.16
C GLY A 327 -0.52 9.01 -4.89
N ARG A 328 -0.62 10.33 -4.68
CA ARG A 328 -1.57 11.19 -5.41
C ARG A 328 -1.21 11.31 -6.89
N LEU A 329 0.08 11.43 -7.18
CA LEU A 329 0.57 11.46 -8.56
C LEU A 329 0.32 10.13 -9.27
N ALA A 330 0.53 9.00 -8.58
CA ALA A 330 0.24 7.67 -9.12
C ALA A 330 -1.25 7.46 -9.40
N GLU A 331 -2.15 7.95 -8.53
CA GLU A 331 -3.59 7.90 -8.76
C GLU A 331 -4.04 8.77 -9.94
N GLU A 332 -3.46 9.95 -10.11
CA GLU A 332 -3.73 10.81 -11.26
C GLU A 332 -3.09 10.29 -12.56
N ASN A 333 -2.03 9.48 -12.47
CA ASN A 333 -1.27 8.89 -13.58
C ASN A 333 -1.05 9.90 -14.72
N PRO A 334 -0.33 11.01 -14.48
CA PRO A 334 -0.23 12.10 -15.43
C PRO A 334 0.70 11.79 -16.60
N ARG A 335 0.28 12.15 -17.80
CA ARG A 335 1.14 12.18 -18.98
C ARG A 335 1.74 13.57 -19.14
N ILE A 336 3.03 13.70 -18.88
CA ILE A 336 3.75 14.98 -18.90
C ILE A 336 4.65 15.05 -20.11
N GLU A 337 4.60 16.18 -20.82
CA GLU A 337 5.48 16.46 -21.95
C GLU A 337 6.21 17.79 -21.73
N ILE A 338 7.53 17.79 -21.94
CA ILE A 338 8.40 18.94 -21.74
C ILE A 338 8.96 19.38 -23.09
N GLN A 339 8.65 20.61 -23.47
CA GLN A 339 8.97 21.20 -24.75
C GLN A 339 10.08 22.22 -24.58
N ASN A 340 11.23 21.98 -25.22
CA ASN A 340 12.38 22.87 -25.16
C ASN A 340 12.20 24.06 -26.09
N ALA A 341 12.07 25.27 -25.54
CA ALA A 341 12.02 26.50 -26.33
C ALA A 341 13.38 27.22 -26.40
N ALA A 342 14.41 26.73 -25.70
CA ALA A 342 15.76 27.29 -25.76
C ALA A 342 16.57 26.68 -26.92
N GLN A 343 17.37 27.51 -27.59
CA GLN A 343 18.35 27.05 -28.58
C GLN A 343 19.69 26.73 -27.90
N GLY A 344 20.29 25.59 -28.24
CA GLY A 344 21.63 25.20 -27.81
C GLY A 344 21.75 24.67 -26.37
N GLU A 345 20.65 24.63 -25.61
CA GLU A 345 20.63 24.07 -24.24
C GLU A 345 19.57 22.97 -24.12
N PRO A 346 19.90 21.78 -23.57
CA PRO A 346 18.96 20.67 -23.46
C PRO A 346 18.05 20.80 -22.22
N LEU A 347 17.40 21.94 -22.03
CA LEU A 347 16.62 22.24 -20.82
C LEU A 347 15.48 21.24 -20.58
N ALA A 348 14.84 20.75 -21.64
CA ALA A 348 13.79 19.75 -21.50
C ALA A 348 14.31 18.43 -20.91
N ALA A 349 15.53 18.02 -21.26
CA ALA A 349 16.14 16.80 -20.70
C ALA A 349 16.46 16.97 -19.21
N TYR A 350 17.04 18.10 -18.81
CA TYR A 350 17.30 18.37 -17.39
C TYR A 350 16.02 18.46 -16.56
N THR A 351 14.98 19.07 -17.12
CA THR A 351 13.67 19.16 -16.45
C THR A 351 13.00 17.78 -16.39
N ALA A 352 13.16 16.94 -17.42
CA ALA A 352 12.67 15.58 -17.40
C ALA A 352 13.35 14.75 -16.32
N GLU A 353 14.67 14.87 -16.18
CA GLU A 353 15.44 14.19 -15.12
C GLU A 353 14.97 14.62 -13.73
N LEU A 354 14.77 15.93 -13.52
CA LEU A 354 14.25 16.48 -12.26
C LEU A 354 12.86 15.94 -11.88
N LEU A 355 11.99 15.74 -12.88
CA LEU A 355 10.61 15.27 -12.68
C LEU A 355 10.47 13.75 -12.75
N SER A 356 11.53 13.03 -13.12
CA SER A 356 11.49 11.58 -13.29
C SER A 356 11.40 10.89 -11.93
N MET A 357 10.35 10.08 -11.77
CA MET A 357 10.08 9.29 -10.57
C MET A 357 9.33 8.01 -10.97
N PRO A 358 9.20 6.99 -10.10
CA PRO A 358 8.65 5.69 -10.50
C PRO A 358 7.31 5.73 -11.25
N HIS A 359 6.45 6.72 -11.05
CA HIS A 359 5.14 6.85 -11.71
C HIS A 359 5.05 8.01 -12.72
N ILE A 360 6.14 8.73 -12.96
CA ILE A 360 6.17 9.83 -13.92
C ILE A 360 7.43 9.69 -14.78
N THR A 361 7.20 9.43 -16.07
CA THR A 361 8.25 9.43 -17.09
C THR A 361 7.93 10.53 -18.09
N PRO A 362 8.49 11.75 -17.92
CA PRO A 362 8.20 12.85 -18.81
C PRO A 362 8.70 12.57 -20.23
N LEU A 363 7.89 12.92 -21.21
CA LEU A 363 8.31 12.96 -22.61
C LEU A 363 9.04 14.28 -22.89
N THR A 364 10.04 14.25 -23.75
CA THR A 364 10.78 15.46 -24.14
C THR A 364 10.63 15.74 -25.62
N GLY A 365 10.42 17.01 -25.99
CA GLY A 365 10.35 17.49 -27.36
C GLY A 365 11.02 18.86 -27.54
N ASN A 366 11.09 19.32 -28.78
CA ASN A 366 11.54 20.67 -29.10
C ASN A 366 10.35 21.52 -29.54
N PHE A 367 10.18 22.66 -28.89
CA PHE A 367 9.13 23.60 -29.24
C PHE A 367 9.38 24.15 -30.65
N SER A 368 8.34 24.11 -31.48
CA SER A 368 8.42 24.44 -32.93
C SER A 368 7.25 25.31 -33.40
N GLY A 369 6.56 25.98 -32.47
CA GLY A 369 5.54 26.97 -32.79
C GLY A 369 6.13 28.37 -33.02
N ASP A 370 5.32 29.27 -33.57
CA ASP A 370 5.72 30.65 -33.87
C ASP A 370 5.78 31.57 -32.64
N ALA A 371 5.33 31.08 -31.47
CA ALA A 371 5.30 31.86 -30.24
C ALA A 371 6.68 31.96 -29.60
N VAL A 372 7.02 33.15 -29.09
CA VAL A 372 8.26 33.39 -28.35
C VAL A 372 7.97 33.33 -26.85
N TYR A 373 8.53 32.33 -26.17
CA TYR A 373 8.47 32.23 -24.72
C TYR A 373 9.62 33.01 -24.08
N ARG A 374 9.28 33.87 -23.12
CA ARG A 374 10.28 34.60 -22.30
C ARG A 374 10.44 34.00 -20.91
N GLU A 375 9.44 33.24 -20.48
CA GLU A 375 9.38 32.56 -19.19
C GLU A 375 8.82 31.15 -19.42
N SER A 376 9.27 30.24 -18.57
CA SER A 376 8.82 28.86 -18.55
C SER A 376 7.38 28.79 -18.02
N VAL A 377 6.55 27.94 -18.62
CA VAL A 377 5.13 27.84 -18.24
C VAL A 377 4.59 26.41 -18.30
N ILE A 378 3.55 26.16 -17.50
CA ILE A 378 2.78 24.91 -17.49
C ILE A 378 1.44 25.13 -18.20
N TYR A 379 1.07 24.21 -19.09
CA TYR A 379 -0.27 24.09 -19.64
C TYR A 379 -0.95 22.86 -19.02
N ASP A 380 -2.17 23.04 -18.51
CA ASP A 380 -3.03 21.98 -17.99
C ASP A 380 -4.11 21.63 -19.02
N ASN A 381 -3.86 20.59 -19.82
CA ASN A 381 -4.82 20.12 -20.82
C ASN A 381 -5.95 19.30 -20.21
N THR A 382 -5.89 18.96 -18.92
CA THR A 382 -6.89 18.15 -18.23
C THR A 382 -8.13 18.95 -17.86
N GLY A 383 -8.03 20.28 -17.85
CA GLY A 383 -9.08 21.18 -17.39
C GLY A 383 -9.29 21.10 -15.88
N GLY A 384 -8.20 20.98 -15.11
CA GLY A 384 -8.23 20.88 -13.65
C GLY A 384 -8.61 19.51 -13.08
N LYS A 385 -8.59 18.45 -13.90
CA LYS A 385 -8.92 17.07 -13.45
C LYS A 385 -7.75 16.38 -12.72
N LYS A 386 -6.53 16.92 -12.84
CA LYS A 386 -5.32 16.42 -12.17
C LYS A 386 -4.68 17.49 -11.26
N PRO A 387 -5.41 17.97 -10.23
CA PRO A 387 -4.98 19.10 -9.42
C PRO A 387 -3.71 18.83 -8.59
N HIS A 388 -3.44 17.57 -8.21
CA HIS A 388 -2.25 17.24 -7.42
C HIS A 388 -0.99 17.28 -8.27
N THR A 389 -1.05 16.75 -9.49
CA THR A 389 0.02 16.88 -10.48
C THR A 389 0.30 18.35 -10.76
N LEU A 390 -0.74 19.17 -11.00
CA LEU A 390 -0.53 20.58 -11.26
C LEU A 390 0.19 21.29 -10.09
N SER A 391 -0.28 21.05 -8.86
CA SER A 391 0.30 21.63 -7.65
C SER A 391 1.77 21.21 -7.48
N TYR A 392 2.06 19.93 -7.70
CA TYR A 392 3.41 19.37 -7.67
C TYR A 392 4.33 20.05 -8.69
N LEU A 393 3.89 20.18 -9.96
CA LEU A 393 4.69 20.82 -11.00
C LEU A 393 4.99 22.30 -10.69
N GLN A 394 3.99 23.03 -10.19
CA GLN A 394 4.17 24.42 -9.77
C GLN A 394 5.15 24.53 -8.59
N GLU A 395 5.08 23.59 -7.64
CA GLU A 395 5.95 23.58 -6.47
C GLU A 395 7.40 23.23 -6.82
N VAL A 396 7.62 22.21 -7.64
CA VAL A 396 8.98 21.77 -8.00
C VAL A 396 9.65 22.76 -8.95
N LEU A 397 8.95 23.18 -10.00
CA LEU A 397 9.53 24.02 -11.04
C LEU A 397 9.51 25.50 -10.70
N LYS A 398 8.65 25.92 -9.76
CA LYS A 398 8.41 27.33 -9.39
C LYS A 398 7.98 28.21 -10.58
N ILE A 399 7.21 27.64 -11.51
CA ILE A 399 6.69 28.32 -12.71
C ILE A 399 5.15 28.39 -12.69
N LYS A 400 4.58 29.33 -13.47
CA LYS A 400 3.14 29.60 -13.51
C LYS A 400 2.41 28.76 -14.57
N THR A 401 1.09 28.70 -14.44
CA THR A 401 0.21 28.18 -15.48
C THR A 401 -0.08 29.22 -16.55
N ALA A 402 -0.05 28.80 -17.81
CA ALA A 402 -0.52 29.57 -18.95
C ALA A 402 -2.01 29.29 -19.24
N SER A 403 -2.59 30.10 -20.12
CA SER A 403 -3.93 29.83 -20.65
C SER A 403 -3.94 28.47 -21.35
N SER A 404 -4.78 27.57 -20.86
CA SER A 404 -4.86 26.17 -21.32
C SER A 404 -6.14 25.93 -22.14
N PRO A 405 -6.18 24.92 -23.03
CA PRO A 405 -5.13 23.92 -23.29
C PRO A 405 -3.96 24.48 -24.11
N PHE A 406 -2.88 23.70 -24.20
CA PHE A 406 -1.74 23.97 -25.05
C PHE A 406 -2.19 24.19 -26.50
N PRO A 407 -1.92 25.36 -27.12
CA PRO A 407 -2.57 25.75 -28.37
C PRO A 407 -1.86 25.21 -29.63
N PHE A 408 -0.75 24.48 -29.51
CA PHE A 408 0.04 24.00 -30.64
C PHE A 408 -0.13 22.50 -30.89
N LYS A 409 0.03 22.07 -32.14
CA LYS A 409 -0.20 20.68 -32.56
C LYS A 409 0.99 19.74 -32.33
N ASN A 410 2.13 20.25 -31.87
CA ASN A 410 3.41 19.54 -31.88
C ASN A 410 3.62 18.78 -30.57
N LEU A 411 2.65 17.93 -30.20
CA LEU A 411 2.76 17.03 -29.07
C LEU A 411 3.14 15.62 -29.53
N THR A 412 3.74 14.86 -28.62
CA THR A 412 4.10 13.48 -28.83
C THR A 412 2.83 12.62 -29.01
N GLU A 413 2.93 11.52 -29.76
CA GLU A 413 1.77 10.69 -30.17
C GLU A 413 0.93 10.21 -28.97
N GLY A 414 -0.37 10.50 -28.98
CA GLY A 414 -1.31 10.20 -27.89
C GLY A 414 -1.52 11.33 -26.87
N GLY A 415 -0.97 12.52 -27.11
CA GLY A 415 -1.24 13.75 -26.35
C GLY A 415 -0.55 13.82 -24.99
N ALA A 416 -0.79 14.90 -24.26
CA ALA A 416 -0.26 15.11 -22.91
C ALA A 416 -1.30 15.77 -22.01
N ASP A 417 -1.35 15.35 -20.74
CA ASP A 417 -2.17 15.99 -19.70
C ASP A 417 -1.57 17.35 -19.32
N PHE A 418 -0.23 17.39 -19.20
CA PHE A 418 0.51 18.60 -18.92
C PHE A 418 1.58 18.83 -19.97
N VAL A 419 1.66 20.06 -20.48
CA VAL A 419 2.74 20.50 -21.38
C VAL A 419 3.54 21.58 -20.69
N ILE A 420 4.83 21.36 -20.53
CA ILE A 420 5.73 22.31 -19.87
C ILE A 420 6.63 22.89 -20.96
N VAL A 421 6.53 24.18 -21.23
CA VAL A 421 7.46 24.86 -22.15
C VAL A 421 8.56 25.48 -21.32
N VAL A 422 9.80 25.04 -21.55
CA VAL A 422 10.96 25.47 -20.77
C VAL A 422 11.84 26.46 -21.55
N THR A 423 12.25 27.53 -20.87
CA THR A 423 13.17 28.57 -21.34
C THR A 423 14.32 28.73 -20.35
N PRO A 424 15.39 29.50 -20.67
CA PRO A 424 16.57 29.62 -19.81
C PRO A 424 16.35 30.21 -18.40
N ASP A 425 15.14 30.66 -18.08
CA ASP A 425 14.72 31.09 -16.74
C ASP A 425 14.47 29.91 -15.79
N ILE A 426 14.31 28.69 -16.30
CA ILE A 426 14.09 27.51 -15.46
C ILE A 426 15.32 27.25 -14.59
N LYS A 427 15.10 27.02 -13.30
CA LYS A 427 16.20 26.69 -12.39
C LYS A 427 16.81 25.35 -12.80
N ARG A 428 18.13 25.35 -12.97
CA ARG A 428 18.90 24.10 -13.10
C ARG A 428 19.01 23.47 -11.71
N PRO A 429 18.91 22.13 -11.60
CA PRO A 429 19.17 21.43 -10.35
C PRO A 429 20.58 21.69 -9.83
#